data_AF-A0A1C4HTW5-F1
#
_entry.id   AF-A0A1C4HTW5-F1
#
_cell.length_a   1.000
_cell.length_b   1.000
_cell.length_c   1.000
_cell.angle_alpha   90.00
_cell.angle_beta   90.00
_cell.angle_gamma   90.00
#
_symmetry.space_group_name_H-M   'P 1'
#
loop_
_entity.id
_entity.type
_entity.pdbx_description
1 polymer ?
#
loop_
_entity_poly.entity_id
_entity_poly.type
_entity_poly.pdbx_seq_one_letter_code
_entity_poly.pdbx_strand_id
1 'polypeptide(L)'
;MPEPRTVALVTLGCARNEVDSEELAGRLAADGWRLVDDAADADVAVVNTCGFVDAAKKDSVDALLEANDLKGQGRTQAVVAVGCMAERYGKELAEALPEADGVLGFDDYADISDRLRTILAGGVHAPHTPRDRRKLLPISPAERQTAQVALPGHGQDAAAAGGAGAADLTDLPAGVAPASGPRAPLRRRLDSGPVASVKLASGCDRRCSFCAIPSFRGSFISRRPSDVLGETRWLAEQGVKEVMLVSENNTSYGKDLGDIRLLETLLPELAAVDGIERIRVSYLQPAEMRPGLIDVLTGTPGVVPYFDLSFQHSAPAVLRAMRRFGDTDRFLELLDTIRAKAPEAGVRSNFIVGFPGETESDLAELERFLGSARLDAIGVFGYSDEDGTEAATYDHKLDEDVVAARLARVSRLAEELTAQRAEERLGATVRVLVEAVDEETGEVTGRADHQAPETDGQVVLTPVGSWWEPAPGMLVTAKVTGTEGVDLIAEPLGVQEPVGAREPEREPAGAREPAGGQDPAGARDSGDSGDSGDLRGSSGGRDTAVTGNTGRGDGVGR
;
A
#
# COMPACT_ATOMS: atom_id res chain seq x y z
N MET A 1 18.61 -30.44 22.55
CA MET A 1 17.30 -30.25 21.90
C MET A 1 17.49 -30.52 20.42
N PRO A 2 16.50 -31.07 19.68
CA PRO A 2 16.61 -31.15 18.23
C PRO A 2 16.84 -29.74 17.65
N GLU A 3 17.64 -29.63 16.59
CA GLU A 3 17.84 -28.35 15.91
C GLU A 3 16.50 -27.82 15.38
N PRO A 4 16.26 -26.49 15.45
CA PRO A 4 15.06 -25.90 14.87
C PRO A 4 15.06 -26.13 13.36
N ARG A 5 13.88 -26.44 12.81
CA ARG A 5 13.69 -26.52 11.36
C ARG A 5 13.91 -25.15 10.74
N THR A 6 14.46 -25.14 9.54
CA THR A 6 14.82 -23.94 8.79
C THR A 6 13.91 -23.75 7.59
N VAL A 7 13.60 -22.50 7.27
CA VAL A 7 12.77 -22.13 6.13
C VAL A 7 13.30 -20.86 5.48
N ALA A 8 13.33 -20.84 4.16
CA ALA A 8 13.60 -19.65 3.36
C ALA A 8 12.32 -19.21 2.67
N LEU A 9 12.08 -17.89 2.61
CA LEU A 9 10.97 -17.32 1.86
C LEU A 9 11.50 -16.58 0.63
N VAL A 10 11.26 -17.14 -0.55
CA VAL A 10 11.55 -16.49 -1.82
C VAL A 10 10.31 -15.72 -2.25
N THR A 11 10.38 -14.39 -2.23
CA THR A 11 9.22 -13.54 -2.51
C THR A 11 9.28 -13.01 -3.93
N LEU A 12 8.22 -13.24 -4.70
CA LEU A 12 8.07 -12.69 -6.04
C LEU A 12 6.81 -11.84 -6.14
N GLY A 13 6.76 -10.98 -7.15
CA GLY A 13 5.57 -10.23 -7.52
C GLY A 13 5.62 -8.77 -7.10
N CYS A 14 4.93 -8.41 -6.01
CA CYS A 14 4.76 -7.00 -5.64
C CYS A 14 4.77 -6.79 -4.13
N ALA A 15 4.84 -5.52 -3.72
CA ALA A 15 4.75 -5.06 -2.33
C ALA A 15 3.65 -5.70 -1.47
N ARG A 16 2.52 -6.14 -2.05
CA ARG A 16 1.48 -6.87 -1.32
C ARG A 16 1.90 -8.31 -0.99
N ASN A 17 2.59 -8.98 -1.91
CA ASN A 17 3.17 -10.29 -1.68
C ASN A 17 4.31 -10.22 -0.65
N GLU A 18 5.12 -9.15 -0.62
CA GLU A 18 6.11 -8.94 0.45
C GLU A 18 5.46 -8.91 1.83
N VAL A 19 4.40 -8.11 2.02
CA VAL A 19 3.67 -8.09 3.30
C VAL A 19 3.11 -9.47 3.65
N ASP A 20 2.61 -10.22 2.67
CA ASP A 20 2.12 -11.59 2.88
C ASP A 20 3.27 -12.54 3.30
N SER A 21 4.45 -12.44 2.68
CA SER A 21 5.63 -13.22 3.04
C SER A 21 6.13 -12.88 4.44
N GLU A 22 6.17 -11.60 4.82
CA GLU A 22 6.58 -11.19 6.15
C GLU A 22 5.59 -11.65 7.24
N GLU A 23 4.29 -11.75 6.93
CA GLU A 23 3.32 -12.41 7.82
C GLU A 23 3.61 -13.90 7.98
N LEU A 24 3.83 -14.62 6.86
CA LEU A 24 4.19 -16.04 6.89
C LEU A 24 5.48 -16.28 7.68
N ALA A 25 6.48 -15.42 7.50
CA ALA A 25 7.73 -15.42 8.23
C ALA A 25 7.52 -15.23 9.74
N GLY A 26 6.63 -14.30 10.12
CA GLY A 26 6.23 -14.07 11.51
C GLY A 26 5.56 -15.30 12.14
N ARG A 27 4.62 -15.92 11.41
CA ARG A 27 3.93 -17.16 11.82
C ARG A 27 4.92 -18.31 12.05
N LEU A 28 5.77 -18.56 11.07
CA LEU A 28 6.77 -19.63 11.14
C LEU A 28 7.77 -19.41 12.28
N ALA A 29 8.24 -18.17 12.46
CA ALA A 29 9.14 -17.84 13.57
C ALA A 29 8.48 -18.05 14.95
N ALA A 30 7.20 -17.67 15.10
CA ALA A 30 6.44 -17.89 16.33
C ALA A 30 6.29 -19.39 16.68
N ASP A 31 6.21 -20.25 15.65
CA ASP A 31 6.14 -21.70 15.79
C ASP A 31 7.51 -22.40 15.89
N GLY A 32 8.59 -21.62 16.07
CA GLY A 32 9.93 -22.12 16.34
C GLY A 32 10.76 -22.48 15.10
N TRP A 33 10.34 -22.07 13.90
CA TRP A 33 11.17 -22.16 12.71
C TRP A 33 12.26 -21.09 12.70
N ARG A 34 13.44 -21.45 12.20
CA ARG A 34 14.53 -20.51 11.95
C ARG A 34 14.46 -20.04 10.49
N LEU A 35 14.25 -18.74 10.29
CA LEU A 35 14.35 -18.13 8.97
C LEU A 35 15.83 -18.09 8.54
N VAL A 36 16.08 -18.41 7.27
CA VAL A 36 17.37 -18.28 6.59
C VAL A 36 17.16 -17.59 5.25
N ASP A 37 18.17 -16.88 4.77
CA ASP A 37 18.04 -16.05 3.56
C ASP A 37 18.21 -16.89 2.29
N ASP A 38 19.14 -17.86 2.29
CA ASP A 38 19.38 -18.76 1.17
C ASP A 38 18.49 -20.01 1.26
N ALA A 39 17.79 -20.33 0.16
CA ALA A 39 16.99 -21.53 0.02
C ALA A 39 17.82 -22.82 0.17
N ALA A 40 19.10 -22.81 -0.19
CA ALA A 40 20.02 -23.94 -0.08
C ALA A 40 20.31 -24.33 1.38
N ASP A 41 20.20 -23.37 2.30
CA ASP A 41 20.41 -23.53 3.74
C ASP A 41 19.13 -23.86 4.52
N ALA A 42 17.98 -23.88 3.85
CA ALA A 42 16.68 -24.14 4.45
C ALA A 42 16.30 -25.62 4.37
N ASP A 43 15.52 -26.13 5.33
CA ASP A 43 14.87 -27.45 5.21
C ASP A 43 13.69 -27.37 4.21
N VAL A 44 13.02 -26.21 4.15
CA VAL A 44 11.93 -25.91 3.20
C VAL A 44 12.17 -24.57 2.51
N ALA A 45 12.07 -24.56 1.18
CA ALA A 45 11.98 -23.32 0.42
C ALA A 45 10.49 -23.01 0.15
N VAL A 46 10.00 -21.88 0.68
CA VAL A 46 8.64 -21.39 0.43
C VAL A 46 8.72 -20.28 -0.61
N VAL A 47 8.17 -20.52 -1.80
CA VAL A 47 8.16 -19.55 -2.90
C VAL A 47 6.80 -18.86 -2.96
N ASN A 48 6.76 -17.56 -2.65
CA ASN A 48 5.56 -16.73 -2.75
C ASN A 48 5.42 -16.20 -4.18
N THR A 49 4.56 -16.87 -4.94
CA THR A 49 4.42 -16.73 -6.39
C THR A 49 3.50 -15.58 -6.80
N CYS A 50 3.80 -14.99 -7.96
CA CYS A 50 2.94 -14.02 -8.64
C CYS A 50 2.09 -14.72 -9.71
N GLY A 51 0.80 -14.38 -9.76
CA GLY A 51 -0.16 -15.02 -10.68
C GLY A 51 -0.81 -14.07 -11.68
N PHE A 52 -0.28 -12.86 -11.86
CA PHE A 52 -0.97 -11.80 -12.59
C PHE A 52 -0.45 -11.59 -14.01
N VAL A 53 0.81 -11.16 -14.20
CA VAL A 53 1.39 -10.91 -15.53
C VAL A 53 2.14 -12.15 -16.01
N ASP A 54 2.09 -12.47 -17.30
CA ASP A 54 2.72 -13.68 -17.86
C ASP A 54 4.22 -13.80 -17.58
N ALA A 55 4.96 -12.70 -17.67
CA ALA A 55 6.37 -12.66 -17.28
C ALA A 55 6.55 -13.07 -15.81
N ALA A 56 5.77 -12.48 -14.90
CA ALA A 56 5.86 -12.79 -13.46
C ALA A 56 5.37 -14.21 -13.11
N LYS A 57 4.43 -14.78 -13.88
CA LYS A 57 4.04 -16.20 -13.76
C LYS A 57 5.20 -17.10 -14.15
N LYS A 58 5.90 -16.79 -15.25
CA LYS A 58 7.09 -17.52 -15.69
C LYS A 58 8.20 -17.44 -14.65
N ASP A 59 8.53 -16.25 -14.18
CA ASP A 59 9.56 -16.07 -13.13
C ASP A 59 9.22 -16.87 -11.86
N SER A 60 7.93 -17.00 -11.53
CA SER A 60 7.46 -17.82 -10.41
C SER A 60 7.64 -19.31 -10.62
N VAL A 61 7.47 -19.80 -11.85
CA VAL A 61 7.74 -21.20 -12.20
C VAL A 61 9.24 -21.47 -12.20
N ASP A 62 10.02 -20.58 -12.80
CA ASP A 62 11.49 -20.71 -12.88
C ASP A 62 12.09 -20.75 -11.45
N ALA A 63 11.66 -19.88 -10.55
CA ALA A 63 12.11 -19.89 -9.15
C ALA A 63 11.74 -21.17 -8.37
N LEU A 64 10.58 -21.77 -8.66
CA LEU A 64 10.18 -23.06 -8.06
C LEU A 64 11.08 -24.20 -8.55
N LEU A 65 11.42 -24.20 -9.84
CA LEU A 65 12.33 -25.19 -10.44
C LEU A 65 13.74 -25.03 -9.89
N GLU A 66 14.26 -23.81 -9.82
CA GLU A 66 15.57 -23.51 -9.23
C GLU A 66 15.65 -23.95 -7.76
N ALA A 67 14.62 -23.67 -6.97
CA ALA A 67 14.55 -24.14 -5.58
C ALA A 67 14.50 -25.67 -5.48
N ASN A 68 13.83 -26.35 -6.43
CA ASN A 68 13.77 -27.81 -6.46
C ASN A 68 15.13 -28.43 -6.82
N ASP A 69 15.92 -27.80 -7.69
CA ASP A 69 17.27 -28.26 -8.05
C ASP A 69 18.24 -28.28 -6.86
N LEU A 70 17.97 -27.51 -5.81
CA LEU A 70 18.71 -27.53 -4.55
C LEU A 70 18.49 -28.82 -3.75
N LYS A 71 17.38 -29.54 -3.99
CA LYS A 71 17.10 -30.82 -3.32
C LYS A 71 18.18 -31.84 -3.67
N GLY A 72 18.78 -32.43 -2.64
CA GLY A 72 19.85 -33.43 -2.78
C GLY A 72 21.26 -32.85 -2.97
N GLN A 73 21.40 -31.54 -3.14
CA GLN A 73 22.69 -30.83 -3.17
C GLN A 73 22.93 -30.01 -1.90
N GLY A 74 21.86 -29.42 -1.34
CA GLY A 74 21.88 -28.63 -0.11
C GLY A 74 21.08 -29.24 1.04
N ARG A 75 20.63 -28.38 1.95
CA ARG A 75 19.76 -28.74 3.09
C ARG A 75 18.28 -28.86 2.70
N THR A 76 17.90 -28.29 1.56
CA THR A 76 16.52 -28.24 1.06
C THR A 76 15.95 -29.64 0.85
N GLN A 77 14.83 -29.91 1.53
CA GLN A 77 14.11 -31.19 1.45
C GLN A 77 12.76 -31.05 0.76
N ALA A 78 12.14 -29.87 0.83
CA ALA A 78 10.86 -29.60 0.21
C ALA A 78 10.79 -28.18 -0.37
N VAL A 79 10.05 -28.05 -1.47
CA VAL A 79 9.69 -26.77 -2.11
C VAL A 79 8.18 -26.60 -2.07
N VAL A 80 7.72 -25.44 -1.60
CA VAL A 80 6.29 -25.17 -1.43
C VAL A 80 5.91 -23.86 -2.12
N ALA A 81 4.94 -23.93 -3.02
CA ALA A 81 4.36 -22.76 -3.66
C ALA A 81 3.25 -22.16 -2.80
N VAL A 82 3.35 -20.87 -2.52
CA VAL A 82 2.30 -20.03 -1.90
C VAL A 82 2.03 -18.83 -2.79
N GLY A 83 1.10 -17.95 -2.41
CA GLY A 83 0.89 -16.68 -3.11
C GLY A 83 -0.24 -16.70 -4.14
N CYS A 84 -0.21 -15.70 -5.04
CA CYS A 84 -1.29 -15.46 -5.98
C CYS A 84 -1.46 -16.57 -7.01
N MET A 85 -0.35 -17.13 -7.53
CA MET A 85 -0.42 -18.22 -8.52
C MET A 85 -0.93 -19.50 -7.86
N ALA A 86 -0.42 -19.81 -6.66
CA ALA A 86 -0.89 -20.94 -5.86
C ALA A 86 -2.40 -20.86 -5.59
N GLU A 87 -2.90 -19.71 -5.09
CA GLU A 87 -4.34 -19.53 -4.86
C GLU A 87 -5.16 -19.61 -6.17
N ARG A 88 -4.66 -19.04 -7.26
CA ARG A 88 -5.41 -18.94 -8.52
C ARG A 88 -5.55 -20.28 -9.23
N TYR A 89 -4.51 -21.10 -9.25
CA TYR A 89 -4.47 -22.33 -10.05
C TYR A 89 -4.55 -23.61 -9.19
N GLY A 90 -4.16 -23.56 -7.91
CA GLY A 90 -4.34 -24.63 -6.93
C GLY A 90 -3.98 -26.02 -7.48
N LYS A 91 -4.98 -26.88 -7.62
CA LYS A 91 -4.85 -28.23 -8.18
C LYS A 91 -4.22 -28.28 -9.57
N GLU A 92 -4.52 -27.33 -10.46
CA GLU A 92 -3.95 -27.29 -11.81
C GLU A 92 -2.45 -27.03 -11.76
N LEU A 93 -2.00 -26.14 -10.88
CA LEU A 93 -0.56 -25.88 -10.67
C LEU A 93 0.15 -27.10 -10.10
N ALA A 94 -0.45 -27.77 -9.11
CA ALA A 94 0.12 -28.98 -8.53
C ALA A 94 0.21 -30.15 -9.54
N GLU A 95 -0.72 -30.24 -10.49
CA GLU A 95 -0.68 -31.25 -11.57
C GLU A 95 0.35 -30.89 -12.65
N ALA A 96 0.51 -29.60 -12.97
CA ALA A 96 1.43 -29.12 -13.99
C ALA A 96 2.89 -29.02 -13.53
N LEU A 97 3.13 -28.84 -12.22
CA LEU A 97 4.45 -28.63 -11.62
C LEU A 97 4.68 -29.57 -10.42
N PRO A 98 4.89 -30.88 -10.67
CA PRO A 98 5.11 -31.88 -9.62
C PRO A 98 6.42 -31.67 -8.83
N GLU A 99 7.32 -30.81 -9.29
CA GLU A 99 8.54 -30.38 -8.61
C GLU A 99 8.25 -29.59 -7.33
N ALA A 100 7.07 -28.96 -7.22
CA ALA A 100 6.61 -28.37 -5.97
C ALA A 100 5.97 -29.46 -5.08
N ASP A 101 6.60 -29.76 -3.94
CA ASP A 101 6.12 -30.75 -2.96
C ASP A 101 4.79 -30.33 -2.28
N GLY A 102 4.41 -29.05 -2.39
CA GLY A 102 3.10 -28.56 -1.97
C GLY A 102 2.70 -27.27 -2.66
N VAL A 103 1.39 -27.14 -2.93
CA VAL A 103 0.75 -25.89 -3.37
C VAL A 103 -0.26 -25.51 -2.32
N LEU A 104 -0.03 -24.39 -1.63
CA LEU A 104 -0.85 -23.92 -0.52
C LEU A 104 -1.59 -22.63 -0.88
N GLY A 105 -2.89 -22.64 -0.70
CA GLY A 105 -3.74 -21.46 -0.89
C GLY A 105 -3.69 -20.50 0.30
N PHE A 106 -4.40 -19.39 0.20
CA PHE A 106 -4.50 -18.40 1.29
C PHE A 106 -5.15 -18.97 2.56
N ASP A 107 -6.03 -19.96 2.41
CA ASP A 107 -6.71 -20.61 3.53
C ASP A 107 -5.75 -21.49 4.37
N ASP A 108 -4.57 -21.85 3.82
CA ASP A 108 -3.55 -22.64 4.52
C ASP A 108 -2.58 -21.78 5.38
N TYR A 109 -2.58 -20.45 5.21
CA TYR A 109 -1.58 -19.57 5.83
C TYR A 109 -1.64 -19.57 7.36
N ALA A 110 -2.83 -19.73 7.93
CA ALA A 110 -3.03 -19.79 9.38
C ALA A 110 -2.32 -21.01 10.00
N ASP A 111 -2.29 -22.14 9.29
CA ASP A 111 -1.71 -23.41 9.72
C ASP A 111 -0.37 -23.70 9.01
N ILE A 112 0.29 -22.68 8.44
CA ILE A 112 1.42 -22.86 7.52
C ILE A 112 2.50 -23.79 8.08
N SER A 113 2.83 -23.63 9.36
CA SER A 113 3.81 -24.43 10.08
C SER A 113 3.48 -25.93 10.07
N ASP A 114 2.24 -26.30 10.34
CA ASP A 114 1.80 -27.69 10.35
C ASP A 114 1.72 -28.27 8.94
N ARG A 115 1.36 -27.46 7.95
CA ARG A 115 1.40 -27.84 6.53
C ARG A 115 2.82 -28.17 6.11
N LEU A 116 3.78 -27.29 6.38
CA LEU A 116 5.20 -27.54 6.07
C LEU A 116 5.75 -28.75 6.83
N ARG A 117 5.35 -28.94 8.10
CA ARG A 117 5.78 -30.12 8.87
C ARG A 117 5.29 -31.43 8.28
N THR A 118 4.05 -31.44 7.79
CA THR A 118 3.42 -32.59 7.13
C THR A 118 4.16 -32.93 5.83
N ILE A 119 4.45 -31.93 4.99
CA ILE A 119 5.17 -32.10 3.73
C ILE A 119 6.58 -32.67 3.99
N LEU A 120 7.32 -32.10 4.93
CA LEU A 120 8.64 -32.61 5.33
C LEU A 120 8.62 -34.05 5.88
N ALA A 121 7.50 -34.47 6.48
CA ALA A 121 7.34 -35.85 6.97
C ALA A 121 6.97 -36.84 5.85
N GLY A 122 6.91 -36.40 4.58
CA GLY A 122 6.47 -37.18 3.43
C GLY A 122 4.95 -37.31 3.31
N GLY A 123 4.19 -36.50 4.06
CA GLY A 123 2.75 -36.39 3.91
C GLY A 123 2.39 -35.53 2.69
N VAL A 124 1.26 -35.85 2.05
CA VAL A 124 0.75 -35.08 0.91
C VAL A 124 -0.33 -34.12 1.39
N HIS A 125 -0.16 -32.82 1.12
CA HIS A 125 -1.24 -31.84 1.25
C HIS A 125 -2.06 -31.82 -0.03
N ALA A 126 -3.38 -31.96 0.10
CA ALA A 126 -4.27 -31.88 -1.07
C ALA A 126 -4.44 -30.40 -1.46
N PRO A 127 -4.02 -30.00 -2.68
CA PRO A 127 -4.20 -28.62 -3.13
C PRO A 127 -5.69 -28.29 -3.28
N HIS A 128 -6.06 -27.03 -3.06
CA HIS A 128 -7.45 -26.60 -3.19
C HIS A 128 -7.89 -26.58 -4.66
N THR A 129 -9.21 -26.64 -4.86
CA THR A 129 -9.82 -26.32 -6.15
C THR A 129 -10.07 -24.81 -6.22
N PRO A 130 -9.54 -24.10 -7.23
CA PRO A 130 -9.80 -22.68 -7.40
C PRO A 130 -11.29 -22.34 -7.44
N ARG A 131 -11.65 -21.27 -6.73
CA ARG A 131 -13.02 -20.75 -6.66
C ARG A 131 -13.01 -19.24 -6.57
N ASP A 132 -14.08 -18.62 -7.04
CA ASP A 132 -14.26 -17.17 -6.93
C ASP A 132 -14.43 -16.75 -5.45
N ARG A 133 -13.36 -16.22 -4.85
CA ARG A 133 -13.29 -15.80 -3.45
C ARG A 133 -14.25 -14.66 -3.12
N ARG A 134 -14.76 -13.90 -4.10
CA ARG A 134 -15.81 -12.89 -3.85
C ARG A 134 -17.07 -13.52 -3.26
N LYS A 135 -17.33 -14.79 -3.58
CA LYS A 135 -18.48 -15.54 -3.07
C LYS A 135 -18.30 -16.01 -1.62
N LEU A 136 -17.10 -15.88 -1.05
CA LEU A 136 -16.82 -16.23 0.34
C LEU A 136 -17.23 -15.12 1.31
N LEU A 137 -17.49 -13.92 0.79
CA LEU A 137 -17.82 -12.74 1.58
C LEU A 137 -19.26 -12.30 1.33
N PRO A 138 -19.94 -11.71 2.33
CA PRO A 138 -21.23 -11.06 2.14
C PRO A 138 -21.18 -10.02 1.02
N ILE A 139 -22.27 -9.93 0.26
CA ILE A 139 -22.43 -8.93 -0.80
C ILE A 139 -22.34 -7.53 -0.21
N SER A 140 -22.96 -7.30 0.95
CA SER A 140 -22.93 -6.05 1.70
C SER A 140 -21.52 -5.79 2.26
N PRO A 141 -20.83 -4.70 1.86
CA PRO A 141 -19.50 -4.38 2.39
C PRO A 141 -19.45 -4.28 3.92
N ALA A 142 -20.47 -3.68 4.54
CA ALA A 142 -20.53 -3.48 5.99
C ALA A 142 -20.61 -4.79 6.79
N GLU A 143 -21.05 -5.89 6.18
CA GLU A 143 -21.16 -7.20 6.83
C GLU A 143 -19.88 -8.03 6.71
N ARG A 144 -18.89 -7.60 5.90
CA ARG A 144 -17.69 -8.40 5.62
C ARG A 144 -16.71 -8.45 6.77
N GLN A 145 -16.72 -7.46 7.65
CA GLN A 145 -15.82 -7.35 8.79
C GLN A 145 -15.98 -8.48 9.82
N THR A 146 -17.11 -9.19 9.81
CA THR A 146 -17.37 -10.32 10.70
C THR A 146 -17.19 -11.67 10.01
N ALA A 147 -16.85 -11.69 8.72
CA ALA A 147 -16.66 -12.92 7.96
C ALA A 147 -15.33 -13.59 8.34
N GLN A 148 -15.38 -14.90 8.57
CA GLN A 148 -14.19 -15.73 8.83
C GLN A 148 -13.65 -16.25 7.50
N VAL A 149 -12.94 -15.39 6.78
CA VAL A 149 -12.25 -15.74 5.53
C VAL A 149 -10.78 -15.39 5.70
N ALA A 150 -9.88 -16.27 5.26
CA ALA A 150 -8.47 -15.99 5.29
C ALA A 150 -8.14 -14.79 4.38
N LEU A 151 -7.55 -13.77 4.98
CA LEU A 151 -7.06 -12.57 4.32
C LEU A 151 -5.55 -12.52 4.54
N PRO A 152 -4.75 -12.94 3.55
CA PRO A 152 -3.30 -12.80 3.62
C PRO A 152 -2.92 -11.37 3.99
N GLY A 153 -1.85 -11.15 4.74
CA GLY A 153 -1.31 -9.85 5.13
C GLY A 153 -2.22 -9.01 6.04
N HIS A 154 -3.25 -9.59 6.67
CA HIS A 154 -4.08 -8.92 7.67
C HIS A 154 -3.70 -9.29 9.10
N GLY A 155 -2.85 -10.30 9.30
CA GLY A 155 -2.37 -10.70 10.62
C GLY A 155 -3.49 -11.17 11.57
N GLN A 156 -4.58 -11.76 11.06
CA GLN A 156 -5.69 -12.17 11.91
C GLN A 156 -5.22 -13.15 13.00
N ASP A 157 -5.68 -12.89 14.23
CA ASP A 157 -5.55 -13.77 15.39
C ASP A 157 -6.00 -15.20 15.01
N ALA A 158 -5.19 -16.20 15.36
CA ALA A 158 -5.53 -17.62 15.19
C ALA A 158 -6.91 -17.99 15.79
N ALA A 159 -7.43 -17.18 16.72
CA ALA A 159 -8.77 -17.34 17.29
C ALA A 159 -9.92 -17.15 16.28
N ALA A 160 -9.74 -16.37 15.21
CA ALA A 160 -10.78 -16.17 14.19
C ALA A 160 -10.87 -17.33 13.18
N ALA A 161 -9.80 -18.12 13.06
CA ALA A 161 -9.67 -19.21 12.10
C ALA A 161 -9.82 -20.60 12.76
N GLY A 162 -10.66 -20.77 13.78
CA GLY A 162 -11.07 -22.09 14.30
C GLY A 162 -9.96 -23.05 14.78
N GLY A 163 -8.70 -22.59 14.85
CA GLY A 163 -7.55 -23.38 15.27
C GLY A 163 -7.47 -23.45 16.79
N ALA A 164 -7.34 -24.65 17.33
CA ALA A 164 -7.07 -24.87 18.74
C ALA A 164 -5.65 -24.39 19.07
N GLY A 165 -5.52 -23.12 19.49
CA GLY A 165 -4.19 -22.57 19.78
C GLY A 165 -4.13 -21.16 20.36
N ALA A 166 -5.23 -20.59 20.85
CA ALA A 166 -5.14 -19.49 21.82
C ALA A 166 -5.03 -20.12 23.21
N ALA A 167 -3.83 -20.58 23.57
CA ALA A 167 -3.55 -20.74 24.99
C ALA A 167 -3.70 -19.36 25.63
N ASP A 168 -4.58 -19.30 26.63
CA ASP A 168 -4.89 -18.14 27.47
C ASP A 168 -3.64 -17.27 27.73
N LEU A 169 -3.52 -16.13 27.05
CA LEU A 169 -2.52 -15.10 27.32
C LEU A 169 -2.87 -14.27 28.58
N THR A 170 -3.79 -14.78 29.41
CA THR A 170 -4.30 -14.15 30.63
C THR A 170 -3.38 -14.30 31.84
N ASP A 171 -2.33 -15.12 31.74
CA ASP A 171 -1.41 -15.44 32.85
C ASP A 171 -0.10 -14.61 32.87
N LEU A 172 0.01 -13.52 32.11
CA LEU A 172 1.18 -12.63 32.20
C LEU A 172 1.13 -11.79 33.50
N PRO A 173 2.23 -11.70 34.28
CA PRO A 173 2.26 -10.90 35.51
C PRO A 173 1.93 -9.42 35.24
N ALA A 174 1.22 -8.79 36.19
CA ALA A 174 0.86 -7.38 36.10
C ALA A 174 2.12 -6.50 35.90
N GLY A 175 2.16 -5.75 34.79
CA GLY A 175 3.28 -4.87 34.42
C GLY A 175 4.24 -5.42 33.36
N VAL A 176 4.03 -6.64 32.86
CA VAL A 176 4.87 -7.25 31.80
C VAL A 176 4.37 -6.92 30.38
N ALA A 177 3.07 -6.64 30.22
CA ALA A 177 2.49 -6.07 29.01
C ALA A 177 1.30 -5.16 29.40
N PRO A 178 0.95 -4.13 28.61
CA PRO A 178 -0.29 -3.38 28.79
C PRO A 178 -1.50 -4.33 28.80
N ALA A 179 -2.56 -4.03 29.55
CA ALA A 179 -3.83 -4.79 29.50
C ALA A 179 -4.48 -4.78 28.09
N SER A 180 -3.99 -3.90 27.22
CA SER A 180 -4.25 -3.84 25.78
C SER A 180 -2.94 -3.96 25.02
N GLY A 181 -2.10 -4.95 25.34
CA GLY A 181 -0.75 -5.09 24.81
C GLY A 181 -0.71 -4.90 23.30
N PRO A 182 0.39 -4.38 22.71
CA PRO A 182 0.48 -4.31 21.28
C PRO A 182 0.30 -5.74 20.75
N ARG A 183 -0.83 -5.99 20.11
CA ARG A 183 -0.98 -7.09 19.14
C ARG A 183 -0.13 -6.67 17.96
N ALA A 184 1.19 -6.69 18.14
CA ALA A 184 2.10 -6.53 17.02
C ALA A 184 1.64 -7.54 15.97
N PRO A 185 1.51 -7.15 14.70
CA PRO A 185 1.14 -8.10 13.68
C PRO A 185 2.10 -9.28 13.79
N LEU A 186 1.59 -10.49 13.57
CA LEU A 186 2.41 -11.70 13.49
C LEU A 186 3.23 -11.63 12.20
N ARG A 187 4.20 -10.72 12.18
CA ARG A 187 4.99 -10.27 11.03
C ARG A 187 6.45 -10.21 11.45
N ARG A 188 7.33 -10.65 10.56
CA ARG A 188 8.77 -10.54 10.70
C ARG A 188 9.34 -9.98 9.42
N ARG A 189 10.17 -8.93 9.53
CA ARG A 189 10.83 -8.35 8.37
C ARG A 189 11.74 -9.36 7.68
N LEU A 190 11.68 -9.40 6.37
CA LEU A 190 12.57 -10.22 5.52
C LEU A 190 13.73 -9.39 4.96
N ASP A 191 13.56 -8.08 4.88
CA ASP A 191 14.61 -7.13 4.53
C ASP A 191 14.95 -6.23 5.72
N SER A 192 16.11 -5.57 5.69
CA SER A 192 16.58 -4.61 6.70
C SER A 192 16.58 -3.15 6.23
N GLY A 193 16.18 -2.89 4.98
CA GLY A 193 16.16 -1.56 4.37
C GLY A 193 15.26 -0.54 5.09
N PRO A 194 15.39 0.75 4.77
CA PRO A 194 14.67 1.83 5.46
C PRO A 194 13.23 2.02 4.95
N VAL A 195 12.78 1.19 4.01
CA VAL A 195 11.44 1.27 3.42
C VAL A 195 10.69 -0.02 3.70
N ALA A 196 9.41 0.08 4.06
CA ALA A 196 8.57 -1.09 4.22
C ALA A 196 7.13 -0.82 3.79
N SER A 197 6.52 -1.84 3.21
CA SER A 197 5.12 -1.79 2.81
C SER A 197 4.18 -2.08 3.99
N VAL A 198 3.05 -1.36 4.04
CA VAL A 198 1.95 -1.63 4.97
C VAL A 198 0.67 -1.78 4.17
N LYS A 199 0.03 -2.94 4.33
CA LYS A 199 -1.20 -3.22 3.61
C LYS A 199 -2.40 -2.57 4.28
N LEU A 200 -3.18 -1.77 3.56
CA LEU A 200 -4.41 -1.15 4.10
C LEU A 200 -5.64 -2.05 3.99
N ALA A 201 -5.70 -2.86 2.93
CA ALA A 201 -6.86 -3.65 2.60
C ALA A 201 -6.47 -4.87 1.76
N SER A 202 -7.39 -5.81 1.58
CA SER A 202 -7.25 -6.89 0.61
C SER A 202 -8.50 -7.06 -0.24
N GLY A 203 -8.28 -7.54 -1.46
CA GLY A 203 -9.34 -7.74 -2.44
C GLY A 203 -9.77 -6.45 -3.11
N CYS A 204 -10.69 -6.54 -4.06
CA CYS A 204 -11.17 -5.37 -4.80
C CYS A 204 -12.61 -5.55 -5.29
N ASP A 205 -13.42 -4.50 -5.13
CA ASP A 205 -14.83 -4.50 -5.58
C ASP A 205 -15.01 -3.93 -7.00
N ARG A 206 -13.92 -3.46 -7.64
CA ARG A 206 -14.00 -3.00 -9.02
C ARG A 206 -14.23 -4.16 -9.97
N ARG A 207 -14.96 -3.87 -11.05
CA ARG A 207 -15.32 -4.82 -12.10
C ARG A 207 -14.63 -4.49 -13.42
N CYS A 208 -13.31 -4.30 -13.39
CA CYS A 208 -12.53 -4.05 -14.60
C CYS A 208 -12.58 -5.31 -15.47
N SER A 209 -12.89 -5.17 -16.75
CA SER A 209 -13.14 -6.34 -17.62
C SER A 209 -11.89 -7.20 -17.83
N PHE A 210 -10.69 -6.63 -17.68
CA PHE A 210 -9.39 -7.30 -17.83
C PHE A 210 -8.80 -7.87 -16.54
N CYS A 211 -9.37 -7.56 -15.36
CA CYS A 211 -8.70 -7.83 -14.09
C CYS A 211 -9.23 -9.10 -13.41
N ALA A 212 -8.37 -10.11 -13.26
CA ALA A 212 -8.68 -11.34 -12.53
C ALA A 212 -8.54 -11.20 -11.00
N ILE A 213 -7.81 -10.21 -10.49
CA ILE A 213 -7.49 -10.07 -9.06
C ILE A 213 -8.69 -10.29 -8.12
N PRO A 214 -9.88 -9.70 -8.36
CA PRO A 214 -11.02 -9.90 -7.46
C PRO A 214 -11.43 -11.37 -7.30
N SER A 215 -11.24 -12.24 -8.30
CA SER A 215 -11.68 -13.63 -8.24
C SER A 215 -10.86 -14.45 -7.25
N PHE A 216 -9.57 -14.15 -7.08
CA PHE A 216 -8.67 -14.93 -6.22
C PHE A 216 -8.12 -14.14 -5.02
N ARG A 217 -8.20 -12.80 -4.98
CA ARG A 217 -7.94 -12.00 -3.75
C ARG A 217 -9.24 -11.67 -2.99
N GLY A 218 -10.39 -11.90 -3.61
CA GLY A 218 -11.71 -11.70 -2.99
C GLY A 218 -12.25 -10.27 -3.09
N SER A 219 -13.39 -10.06 -2.45
CA SER A 219 -14.02 -8.74 -2.32
C SER A 219 -13.23 -7.83 -1.37
N PHE A 220 -13.40 -6.52 -1.53
CA PHE A 220 -12.63 -5.53 -0.77
C PHE A 220 -12.96 -5.59 0.74
N ILE A 221 -11.91 -5.71 1.56
CA ILE A 221 -11.96 -5.63 3.03
C ILE A 221 -10.81 -4.76 3.53
N SER A 222 -11.13 -3.69 4.25
CA SER A 222 -10.17 -2.83 4.93
C SER A 222 -9.68 -3.47 6.23
N ARG A 223 -8.40 -3.27 6.55
CA ARG A 223 -7.90 -3.44 7.93
C ARG A 223 -8.40 -2.31 8.80
N ARG A 224 -8.38 -2.51 10.12
CA ARG A 224 -8.77 -1.46 11.06
C ARG A 224 -7.64 -0.42 11.17
N PRO A 225 -7.96 0.88 11.28
CA PRO A 225 -6.95 1.93 11.47
C PRO A 225 -5.99 1.67 12.62
N SER A 226 -6.49 1.12 13.74
CA SER A 226 -5.67 0.77 14.90
C SER A 226 -4.56 -0.23 14.57
N ASP A 227 -4.86 -1.20 13.71
CA ASP A 227 -3.94 -2.28 13.37
C ASP A 227 -2.85 -1.76 12.42
N VAL A 228 -3.25 -0.90 11.47
CA VAL A 228 -2.34 -0.20 10.55
C VAL A 228 -1.40 0.74 11.32
N LEU A 229 -1.92 1.51 12.28
CA LEU A 229 -1.12 2.39 13.13
C LEU A 229 -0.17 1.59 14.04
N GLY A 230 -0.66 0.49 14.63
CA GLY A 230 0.17 -0.39 15.46
C GLY A 230 1.33 -0.99 14.69
N GLU A 231 1.08 -1.47 13.47
CA GLU A 231 2.12 -2.00 12.59
C GLU A 231 3.11 -0.91 12.14
N THR A 232 2.62 0.28 11.82
CA THR A 232 3.49 1.41 11.41
C THR A 232 4.45 1.81 12.53
N ARG A 233 3.97 1.85 13.79
CA ARG A 233 4.81 2.09 14.97
C ARG A 233 5.86 0.99 15.15
N TRP A 234 5.47 -0.28 15.00
CA TRP A 234 6.40 -1.40 15.06
C TRP A 234 7.48 -1.30 13.96
N LEU A 235 7.12 -0.94 12.73
CA LEU A 235 8.09 -0.74 11.65
C LEU A 235 9.08 0.39 11.96
N ALA A 236 8.62 1.48 12.57
CA ALA A 236 9.50 2.56 13.01
C ALA A 236 10.54 2.08 14.05
N GLU A 237 10.13 1.21 14.98
CA GLU A 237 11.05 0.55 15.92
C GLU A 237 12.07 -0.37 15.23
N GLN A 238 11.73 -0.89 14.03
CA GLN A 238 12.63 -1.68 13.18
C GLN A 238 13.52 -0.81 12.26
N GLY A 239 13.56 0.51 12.46
CA GLY A 239 14.41 1.43 11.70
C GLY A 239 13.84 1.89 10.36
N VAL A 240 12.60 1.53 10.03
CA VAL A 240 11.92 2.01 8.82
C VAL A 240 11.69 3.51 8.90
N LYS A 241 11.93 4.20 7.78
CA LYS A 241 11.78 5.65 7.60
C LYS A 241 10.68 5.99 6.63
N GLU A 242 10.44 5.15 5.63
CA GLU A 242 9.36 5.33 4.67
C GLU A 242 8.39 4.15 4.70
N VAL A 243 7.11 4.46 4.88
CA VAL A 243 6.03 3.47 4.81
C VAL A 243 5.25 3.65 3.52
N MET A 244 5.21 2.59 2.71
CA MET A 244 4.43 2.52 1.48
C MET A 244 3.09 1.85 1.75
N LEU A 245 2.01 2.62 1.67
CA LEU A 245 0.66 2.10 1.84
C LEU A 245 0.21 1.38 0.58
N VAL A 246 -0.14 0.11 0.71
CA VAL A 246 -0.49 -0.77 -0.42
C VAL A 246 -1.83 -1.47 -0.24
N SER A 247 -2.55 -1.68 -1.34
CA SER A 247 -3.69 -2.59 -1.47
C SER A 247 -4.04 -2.71 -2.96
N GLU A 248 -5.07 -3.48 -3.31
CA GLU A 248 -5.58 -3.49 -4.68
C GLU A 248 -6.19 -2.14 -5.12
N ASN A 249 -6.69 -1.34 -4.16
CA ASN A 249 -7.28 -0.02 -4.43
C ASN A 249 -7.34 0.82 -3.15
N ASN A 250 -6.32 1.66 -2.91
CA ASN A 250 -6.23 2.43 -1.65
C ASN A 250 -7.33 3.48 -1.51
N THR A 251 -7.87 4.04 -2.61
CA THR A 251 -8.97 5.04 -2.53
C THR A 251 -10.29 4.44 -2.04
N SER A 252 -10.40 3.11 -1.96
CA SER A 252 -11.54 2.42 -1.37
C SER A 252 -11.45 2.21 0.14
N TYR A 253 -10.31 2.47 0.76
CA TYR A 253 -10.10 2.22 2.18
C TYR A 253 -11.15 2.94 3.05
N GLY A 254 -11.80 2.17 3.94
CA GLY A 254 -12.85 2.66 4.84
C GLY A 254 -14.28 2.56 4.32
N LYS A 255 -14.52 2.29 3.03
CA LYS A 255 -15.89 2.16 2.49
C LYS A 255 -16.69 1.03 3.13
N ASP A 256 -16.04 -0.11 3.35
CA ASP A 256 -16.61 -1.28 4.04
C ASP A 256 -16.72 -1.06 5.56
N LEU A 257 -15.97 -0.09 6.12
CA LEU A 257 -16.06 0.36 7.50
C LEU A 257 -17.09 1.49 7.72
N GLY A 258 -17.77 1.93 6.65
CA GLY A 258 -18.78 2.99 6.70
C GLY A 258 -18.23 4.42 6.71
N ASP A 259 -16.92 4.61 6.51
CA ASP A 259 -16.31 5.94 6.41
C ASP A 259 -15.46 6.05 5.14
N ILE A 260 -16.01 6.75 4.13
CA ILE A 260 -15.34 6.96 2.85
C ILE A 260 -14.12 7.90 2.96
N ARG A 261 -13.99 8.66 4.04
CA ARG A 261 -12.89 9.61 4.29
C ARG A 261 -11.83 9.04 5.23
N LEU A 262 -11.91 7.77 5.61
CA LEU A 262 -11.02 7.19 6.60
C LEU A 262 -9.54 7.26 6.20
N LEU A 263 -9.23 7.15 4.90
CA LEU A 263 -7.86 7.37 4.41
C LEU A 263 -7.39 8.82 4.65
N GLU A 264 -8.26 9.80 4.44
CA GLU A 264 -7.94 11.24 4.62
C GLU A 264 -7.59 11.54 6.09
N THR A 265 -8.27 10.88 7.04
CA THR A 265 -8.02 11.06 8.48
C THR A 265 -6.84 10.23 8.98
N LEU A 266 -6.61 9.06 8.41
CA LEU A 266 -5.53 8.15 8.84
C LEU A 266 -4.14 8.64 8.41
N LEU A 267 -4.02 9.28 7.24
CA LEU A 267 -2.73 9.73 6.71
C LEU A 267 -1.96 10.69 7.66
N PRO A 268 -2.58 11.73 8.23
CA PRO A 268 -1.93 12.55 9.25
C PRO A 268 -1.49 11.78 10.50
N GLU A 269 -2.27 10.79 10.95
CA GLU A 269 -1.91 9.97 12.11
C GLU A 269 -0.70 9.08 11.83
N LEU A 270 -0.62 8.51 10.62
CA LEU A 270 0.53 7.70 10.19
C LEU A 270 1.80 8.55 10.02
N ALA A 271 1.67 9.74 9.43
CA ALA A 271 2.78 10.66 9.23
C ALA A 271 3.31 11.26 10.54
N ALA A 272 2.51 11.23 11.61
CA ALA A 272 2.90 11.66 12.95
C ALA A 272 3.54 10.55 13.80
N VAL A 273 3.75 9.35 13.26
CA VAL A 273 4.43 8.26 13.98
C VAL A 273 5.91 8.59 14.11
N ASP A 274 6.40 8.66 15.35
CA ASP A 274 7.81 8.91 15.65
C ASP A 274 8.72 7.89 14.94
N GLY A 275 9.73 8.39 14.24
CA GLY A 275 10.68 7.58 13.48
C GLY A 275 10.32 7.42 12.00
N ILE A 276 9.06 7.65 11.62
CA ILE A 276 8.62 7.68 10.21
C ILE A 276 8.80 9.09 9.64
N GLU A 277 9.51 9.18 8.52
CA GLU A 277 9.78 10.44 7.82
C GLU A 277 8.87 10.62 6.60
N ARG A 278 8.39 9.51 6.01
CA ARG A 278 7.61 9.49 4.78
C ARG A 278 6.49 8.45 4.81
N ILE A 279 5.29 8.88 4.42
CA ILE A 279 4.16 8.04 4.06
C ILE A 279 3.90 8.22 2.57
N ARG A 280 3.93 7.13 1.83
CA ARG A 280 3.60 7.09 0.40
C ARG A 280 2.34 6.29 0.18
N VAL A 281 1.46 6.76 -0.72
CA VAL A 281 0.22 6.05 -1.06
C VAL A 281 0.24 5.65 -2.52
N SER A 282 0.13 4.35 -2.78
CA SER A 282 0.09 3.81 -4.16
C SER A 282 -1.30 3.31 -4.55
N TYR A 283 -1.46 2.80 -5.76
CA TYR A 283 -2.69 2.14 -6.23
C TYR A 283 -3.95 3.02 -6.07
N LEU A 284 -3.87 4.26 -6.54
CA LEU A 284 -4.95 5.24 -6.46
C LEU A 284 -5.87 5.14 -7.68
N GLN A 285 -7.18 5.18 -7.45
CA GLN A 285 -8.14 5.30 -8.54
C GLN A 285 -8.38 6.76 -8.93
N PRO A 286 -8.15 7.15 -10.21
CA PRO A 286 -8.43 8.51 -10.70
C PRO A 286 -9.87 8.98 -10.42
N ALA A 287 -10.86 8.13 -10.69
CA ALA A 287 -12.27 8.44 -10.50
C ALA A 287 -12.69 8.63 -9.03
N GLU A 288 -11.83 8.32 -8.06
CA GLU A 288 -12.10 8.47 -6.62
C GLU A 288 -11.16 9.46 -5.93
N MET A 289 -10.40 10.22 -6.72
CA MET A 289 -9.57 11.32 -6.22
C MET A 289 -10.45 12.51 -5.84
N ARG A 290 -11.01 12.45 -4.63
CA ARG A 290 -11.79 13.55 -4.05
C ARG A 290 -10.87 14.74 -3.75
N PRO A 291 -11.37 15.98 -3.84
CA PRO A 291 -10.58 17.17 -3.50
C PRO A 291 -9.92 17.09 -2.11
N GLY A 292 -10.64 16.62 -1.09
CA GLY A 292 -10.10 16.45 0.26
C GLY A 292 -8.95 15.44 0.36
N LEU A 293 -8.97 14.37 -0.45
CA LEU A 293 -7.86 13.43 -0.50
C LEU A 293 -6.63 14.06 -1.17
N ILE A 294 -6.82 14.85 -2.23
CA ILE A 294 -5.73 15.60 -2.88
C ILE A 294 -5.13 16.62 -1.88
N ASP A 295 -5.98 17.30 -1.11
CA ASP A 295 -5.53 18.25 -0.07
C ASP A 295 -4.64 17.56 0.97
N VAL A 296 -5.05 16.40 1.47
CA VAL A 296 -4.26 15.65 2.46
C VAL A 296 -2.95 15.14 1.86
N LEU A 297 -2.97 14.57 0.64
CA LEU A 297 -1.75 14.06 -0.02
C LEU A 297 -0.75 15.15 -0.39
N THR A 298 -1.21 16.38 -0.66
CA THR A 298 -0.33 17.50 -1.05
C THR A 298 0.05 18.41 0.10
N GLY A 299 -0.74 18.46 1.17
CA GLY A 299 -0.58 19.42 2.26
C GLY A 299 -0.13 18.86 3.60
N THR A 300 -0.12 17.54 3.80
CA THR A 300 0.22 16.92 5.08
C THR A 300 1.73 16.70 5.21
N PRO A 301 2.44 17.31 6.18
CA PRO A 301 3.84 17.03 6.43
C PRO A 301 4.07 15.54 6.70
N GLY A 302 5.13 14.97 6.13
CA GLY A 302 5.42 13.54 6.22
C GLY A 302 4.66 12.68 5.20
N VAL A 303 3.61 13.18 4.54
CA VAL A 303 3.00 12.51 3.37
C VAL A 303 3.66 13.04 2.12
N VAL A 304 4.24 12.17 1.30
CA VAL A 304 4.86 12.61 0.04
C VAL A 304 3.79 12.84 -1.03
N PRO A 305 3.86 13.95 -1.81
CA PRO A 305 2.90 14.24 -2.87
C PRO A 305 3.19 13.36 -4.10
N TYR A 306 2.85 12.07 -3.97
CA TYR A 306 3.05 11.04 -4.97
C TYR A 306 1.72 10.40 -5.35
N PHE A 307 1.47 10.28 -6.65
CA PHE A 307 0.21 9.86 -7.22
C PHE A 307 0.40 8.72 -8.21
N ASP A 308 0.30 7.49 -7.73
CA ASP A 308 0.21 6.28 -8.57
C ASP A 308 -1.23 6.08 -9.04
N LEU A 309 -1.57 6.67 -10.19
CA LEU A 309 -2.92 6.75 -10.74
C LEU A 309 -3.14 5.66 -11.78
N SER A 310 -4.07 4.75 -11.51
CA SER A 310 -4.40 3.65 -12.44
C SER A 310 -5.31 4.10 -13.60
N PHE A 311 -4.75 4.85 -14.58
CA PHE A 311 -5.50 5.30 -15.77
C PHE A 311 -5.85 4.16 -16.74
N GLN A 312 -4.92 3.22 -16.97
CA GLN A 312 -5.04 2.04 -17.85
C GLN A 312 -5.12 2.34 -19.35
N HIS A 313 -5.81 3.41 -19.76
CA HIS A 313 -5.84 3.95 -21.12
C HIS A 313 -6.32 5.42 -21.05
N SER A 314 -6.38 6.16 -22.15
CA SER A 314 -7.01 7.50 -22.19
C SER A 314 -8.20 7.61 -23.16
N ALA A 315 -8.23 6.78 -24.21
CA ALA A 315 -9.33 6.76 -25.17
C ALA A 315 -10.67 6.33 -24.52
N PRO A 316 -11.76 7.12 -24.67
CA PRO A 316 -13.04 6.86 -24.02
C PRO A 316 -13.69 5.52 -24.41
N ALA A 317 -13.53 5.09 -25.66
CA ALA A 317 -14.12 3.83 -26.14
C ALA A 317 -13.46 2.62 -25.48
N VAL A 318 -12.13 2.60 -25.45
CA VAL A 318 -11.32 1.55 -24.78
C VAL A 318 -11.59 1.54 -23.28
N LEU A 319 -11.58 2.70 -22.62
CA LEU A 319 -11.88 2.79 -21.19
C LEU A 319 -13.27 2.24 -20.85
N ARG A 320 -14.30 2.54 -21.66
CA ARG A 320 -15.64 1.98 -21.46
C ARG A 320 -15.64 0.46 -21.58
N ALA A 321 -14.94 -0.10 -22.56
CA ALA A 321 -14.79 -1.54 -22.72
C ALA A 321 -14.00 -2.17 -21.55
N MET A 322 -13.04 -1.44 -20.98
CA MET A 322 -12.32 -1.80 -19.74
C MET A 322 -13.18 -1.70 -18.47
N ARG A 323 -14.42 -1.19 -18.56
CA ARG A 323 -15.28 -0.80 -17.43
C ARG A 323 -14.63 0.25 -16.52
N ARG A 324 -13.90 1.17 -17.15
CA ARG A 324 -13.29 2.36 -16.56
C ARG A 324 -14.04 3.59 -17.05
N PHE A 325 -13.80 4.72 -16.39
CA PHE A 325 -14.41 6.01 -16.72
C PHE A 325 -13.32 7.07 -16.81
N GLY A 326 -13.53 8.05 -17.67
CA GLY A 326 -12.60 9.13 -17.93
C GLY A 326 -12.26 9.22 -19.41
N ASP A 327 -11.39 10.19 -19.69
CA ASP A 327 -10.86 10.51 -20.99
C ASP A 327 -9.61 11.38 -20.79
N THR A 328 -8.87 11.64 -21.86
CA THR A 328 -7.65 12.46 -21.83
C THR A 328 -7.86 13.79 -21.12
N ASP A 329 -8.91 14.54 -21.46
CA ASP A 329 -9.08 15.91 -20.97
C ASP A 329 -9.36 15.91 -19.46
N ARG A 330 -10.23 15.01 -18.98
CA ARG A 330 -10.52 14.85 -17.55
C ARG A 330 -9.31 14.36 -16.74
N PHE A 331 -8.47 13.52 -17.34
CA PHE A 331 -7.24 13.08 -16.69
C PHE A 331 -6.23 14.21 -16.60
N LEU A 332 -6.07 15.03 -17.65
CA LEU A 332 -5.22 16.22 -17.61
C LEU A 332 -5.73 17.24 -16.57
N GLU A 333 -7.04 17.48 -16.50
CA GLU A 333 -7.62 18.36 -15.46
C GLU A 333 -7.31 17.89 -14.03
N LEU A 334 -7.34 16.57 -13.79
CA LEU A 334 -6.96 15.99 -12.50
C LEU A 334 -5.48 16.24 -12.20
N LEU A 335 -4.60 16.02 -13.18
CA LEU A 335 -3.16 16.26 -13.04
C LEU A 335 -2.84 17.74 -12.81
N ASP A 336 -3.53 18.64 -13.52
CA ASP A 336 -3.39 20.08 -13.34
C ASP A 336 -3.84 20.51 -11.94
N THR A 337 -4.93 19.92 -11.43
CA THR A 337 -5.40 20.17 -10.05
C THR A 337 -4.36 19.74 -9.01
N ILE A 338 -3.72 18.59 -9.21
CA ILE A 338 -2.65 18.09 -8.34
C ILE A 338 -1.45 19.03 -8.40
N ARG A 339 -0.97 19.37 -9.61
CA ARG A 339 0.22 20.20 -9.81
C ARG A 339 0.03 21.65 -9.40
N ALA A 340 -1.19 22.17 -9.45
CA ALA A 340 -1.51 23.49 -8.92
C ALA A 340 -1.26 23.59 -7.40
N LYS A 341 -1.37 22.47 -6.67
CA LYS A 341 -1.11 22.39 -5.22
C LYS A 341 0.31 21.95 -4.90
N ALA A 342 0.84 21.00 -5.68
CA ALA A 342 2.19 20.48 -5.52
C ALA A 342 2.86 20.37 -6.92
N PRO A 343 3.54 21.43 -7.39
CA PRO A 343 4.14 21.45 -8.74
C PRO A 343 5.13 20.32 -9.02
N GLU A 344 5.84 19.90 -7.98
CA GLU A 344 6.85 18.84 -8.01
C GLU A 344 6.28 17.43 -7.74
N ALA A 345 4.96 17.30 -7.60
CA ALA A 345 4.31 16.03 -7.29
C ALA A 345 4.71 14.94 -8.30
N GLY A 346 5.10 13.78 -7.77
CA GLY A 346 5.38 12.61 -8.57
C GLY A 346 4.09 12.00 -9.08
N VAL A 347 4.01 11.71 -10.37
CA VAL A 347 2.85 11.05 -10.96
C VAL A 347 3.28 9.83 -11.76
N ARG A 348 2.69 8.69 -11.40
CA ARG A 348 2.89 7.42 -12.07
C ARG A 348 1.59 6.88 -12.62
N SER A 349 1.65 6.15 -13.74
CA SER A 349 0.51 5.35 -14.22
C SER A 349 0.97 4.15 -15.03
N ASN A 350 0.08 3.17 -15.16
CA ASN A 350 0.22 2.02 -16.05
C ASN A 350 -0.83 2.06 -17.16
N PHE A 351 -0.46 1.59 -18.35
CA PHE A 351 -1.30 1.58 -19.55
C PHE A 351 -1.30 0.21 -20.20
N ILE A 352 -2.44 -0.19 -20.74
CA ILE A 352 -2.62 -1.44 -21.48
C ILE A 352 -2.90 -1.07 -22.93
N VAL A 353 -2.07 -1.53 -23.86
CA VAL A 353 -2.25 -1.35 -25.30
C VAL A 353 -2.66 -2.66 -25.97
N GLY A 354 -3.35 -2.55 -27.10
CA GLY A 354 -3.83 -3.69 -27.85
C GLY A 354 -5.09 -4.33 -27.26
N PHE A 355 -5.85 -3.59 -26.44
CA PHE A 355 -7.09 -4.07 -25.85
C PHE A 355 -8.12 -4.48 -26.94
N PRO A 356 -9.01 -5.47 -26.72
CA PRO A 356 -9.98 -5.89 -27.73
C PRO A 356 -10.80 -4.71 -28.29
N GLY A 357 -10.76 -4.55 -29.61
CA GLY A 357 -11.40 -3.45 -30.34
C GLY A 357 -10.63 -2.12 -30.40
N GLU A 358 -9.42 -2.01 -29.83
CA GLU A 358 -8.61 -0.78 -29.86
C GLU A 358 -8.20 -0.40 -31.29
N THR A 359 -8.57 0.80 -31.72
CA THR A 359 -8.26 1.32 -33.05
C THR A 359 -6.98 2.15 -33.05
N GLU A 360 -6.46 2.46 -34.25
CA GLU A 360 -5.29 3.36 -34.37
C GLU A 360 -5.58 4.79 -33.86
N SER A 361 -6.84 5.24 -33.95
CA SER A 361 -7.25 6.53 -33.39
C SER A 361 -7.26 6.52 -31.86
N ASP A 362 -7.60 5.38 -31.24
CA ASP A 362 -7.56 5.24 -29.79
C ASP A 362 -6.11 5.24 -29.29
N LEU A 363 -5.20 4.60 -30.02
CA LEU A 363 -3.77 4.61 -29.71
C LEU A 363 -3.18 6.03 -29.86
N ALA A 364 -3.54 6.76 -30.92
CA ALA A 364 -3.10 8.14 -31.11
C ALA A 364 -3.60 9.07 -29.98
N GLU A 365 -4.80 8.82 -29.46
CA GLU A 365 -5.35 9.53 -28.30
C GLU A 365 -4.58 9.21 -27.00
N LEU A 366 -4.10 7.97 -26.85
CA LEU A 366 -3.19 7.60 -25.75
C LEU A 366 -1.85 8.32 -25.87
N GLU A 367 -1.23 8.33 -27.05
CA GLU A 367 0.03 9.05 -27.28
C GLU A 367 -0.11 10.56 -27.00
N ARG A 368 -1.23 11.17 -27.41
CA ARG A 368 -1.56 12.58 -27.12
C ARG A 368 -1.63 12.84 -25.61
N PHE A 369 -2.31 11.95 -24.88
CA PHE A 369 -2.39 12.04 -23.43
C PHE A 369 -1.00 11.93 -22.80
N LEU A 370 -0.22 10.90 -23.14
CA LEU A 370 1.12 10.69 -22.57
C LEU A 370 2.03 11.90 -22.78
N GLY A 371 2.05 12.46 -24.00
CA GLY A 371 2.84 13.65 -24.32
C GLY A 371 2.45 14.90 -23.51
N SER A 372 1.18 15.01 -23.13
CA SER A 372 0.66 16.17 -22.37
C SER A 372 0.70 15.94 -20.85
N ALA A 373 0.63 14.68 -20.40
CA ALA A 373 0.47 14.32 -19.00
C ALA A 373 1.73 14.53 -18.18
N ARG A 374 2.94 14.59 -18.78
CA ARG A 374 4.23 14.81 -18.09
C ARG A 374 4.43 13.89 -16.87
N LEU A 375 4.17 12.59 -17.04
CA LEU A 375 4.27 11.60 -15.95
C LEU A 375 5.74 11.31 -15.60
N ASP A 376 6.04 11.12 -14.32
CA ASP A 376 7.39 10.80 -13.82
C ASP A 376 7.74 9.32 -14.06
N ALA A 377 6.72 8.43 -14.07
CA ALA A 377 6.90 7.01 -14.39
C ALA A 377 5.71 6.47 -15.19
N ILE A 378 5.99 5.68 -16.23
CA ILE A 378 5.00 5.13 -17.15
C ILE A 378 5.28 3.64 -17.36
N GLY A 379 4.37 2.78 -16.92
CA GLY A 379 4.36 1.36 -17.28
C GLY A 379 3.46 1.11 -18.49
N VAL A 380 3.93 0.34 -19.47
CA VAL A 380 3.14 -0.03 -20.65
C VAL A 380 3.11 -1.55 -20.76
N PHE A 381 1.92 -2.11 -20.92
CA PHE A 381 1.68 -3.55 -21.01
C PHE A 381 0.88 -3.86 -22.27
N GLY A 382 1.24 -4.94 -22.97
CA GLY A 382 0.38 -5.51 -24.00
C GLY A 382 -0.81 -6.20 -23.34
N TYR A 383 -2.00 -6.08 -23.94
CA TYR A 383 -3.15 -6.86 -23.51
C TYR A 383 -2.88 -8.36 -23.66
N SER A 384 -3.14 -9.12 -22.59
CA SER A 384 -3.19 -10.57 -22.60
C SER A 384 -4.53 -11.03 -22.03
N ASP A 385 -5.03 -12.17 -22.54
CA ASP A 385 -6.22 -12.78 -21.98
C ASP A 385 -5.89 -13.41 -20.62
N GLU A 386 -6.73 -13.12 -19.65
CA GLU A 386 -6.64 -13.73 -18.33
C GLU A 386 -7.87 -14.61 -18.05
N ASP A 387 -7.63 -15.85 -17.61
CA ASP A 387 -8.70 -16.81 -17.35
C ASP A 387 -9.77 -16.26 -16.40
N GLY A 388 -11.03 -16.40 -16.80
CA GLY A 388 -12.18 -15.96 -16.04
C GLY A 388 -12.45 -14.45 -16.08
N THR A 389 -11.68 -13.67 -16.84
CA THR A 389 -11.96 -12.26 -17.09
C THR A 389 -13.01 -12.07 -18.17
N GLU A 390 -13.67 -10.92 -18.16
CA GLU A 390 -14.73 -10.60 -19.13
C GLU A 390 -14.14 -10.24 -20.50
N ALA A 391 -13.00 -9.54 -20.52
CA ALA A 391 -12.29 -9.17 -21.74
C ALA A 391 -11.82 -10.42 -22.52
N ALA A 392 -11.54 -11.53 -21.82
CA ALA A 392 -11.25 -12.81 -22.47
C ALA A 392 -12.39 -13.32 -23.36
N THR A 393 -13.63 -12.89 -23.14
CA THR A 393 -14.79 -13.25 -23.97
C THR A 393 -15.14 -12.22 -25.05
N TYR A 394 -14.40 -11.10 -25.13
CA TYR A 394 -14.69 -10.06 -26.12
C TYR A 394 -14.30 -10.51 -27.53
N ASP A 395 -15.11 -10.10 -28.50
CA ASP A 395 -14.82 -10.21 -29.92
C ASP A 395 -13.79 -9.14 -30.35
N HIS A 396 -13.31 -9.22 -31.59
CA HIS A 396 -12.40 -8.23 -32.20
C HIS A 396 -11.08 -8.02 -31.46
N LYS A 397 -10.50 -9.12 -30.96
CA LYS A 397 -9.12 -9.11 -30.45
C LYS A 397 -8.14 -8.79 -31.58
N LEU A 398 -7.04 -8.15 -31.21
CA LEU A 398 -5.96 -7.87 -32.13
C LEU A 398 -4.97 -9.05 -32.12
N ASP A 399 -4.33 -9.26 -33.27
CA ASP A 399 -3.28 -10.27 -33.39
C ASP A 399 -2.09 -9.91 -32.47
N GLU A 400 -1.41 -10.93 -31.94
CA GLU A 400 -0.28 -10.76 -31.02
C GLU A 400 0.82 -9.87 -31.60
N ASP A 401 1.10 -9.99 -32.91
CA ASP A 401 2.08 -9.14 -33.61
C ASP A 401 1.68 -7.65 -33.59
N VAL A 402 0.37 -7.34 -33.65
CA VAL A 402 -0.14 -5.97 -33.56
C VAL A 402 0.00 -5.45 -32.13
N VAL A 403 -0.34 -6.27 -31.13
CA VAL A 403 -0.18 -5.91 -29.71
C VAL A 403 1.30 -5.65 -29.39
N ALA A 404 2.20 -6.53 -29.86
CA ALA A 404 3.64 -6.38 -29.68
C ALA A 404 4.19 -5.11 -30.37
N ALA A 405 3.73 -4.81 -31.59
CA ALA A 405 4.12 -3.60 -32.30
C ALA A 405 3.65 -2.32 -31.58
N ARG A 406 2.42 -2.32 -31.03
CA ARG A 406 1.88 -1.20 -30.24
C ARG A 406 2.64 -1.04 -28.92
N LEU A 407 2.91 -2.15 -28.22
CA LEU A 407 3.70 -2.15 -26.99
C LEU A 407 5.08 -1.54 -27.23
N ALA A 408 5.80 -2.00 -28.25
CA ALA A 408 7.13 -1.47 -28.58
C ALA A 408 7.09 0.02 -28.98
N ARG A 409 6.03 0.46 -29.66
CA ARG A 409 5.84 1.87 -30.05
C ARG A 409 5.60 2.77 -28.83
N VAL A 410 4.64 2.41 -27.99
CA VAL A 410 4.24 3.24 -26.84
C VAL A 410 5.28 3.16 -25.71
N SER A 411 5.97 2.04 -25.53
CA SER A 411 7.07 1.93 -24.55
C SER A 411 8.22 2.87 -24.89
N ARG A 412 8.62 2.96 -26.17
CA ARG A 412 9.66 3.90 -26.61
C ARG A 412 9.27 5.36 -26.35
N LEU A 413 8.00 5.70 -26.59
CA LEU A 413 7.47 7.02 -26.27
C LEU A 413 7.49 7.27 -24.74
N ALA A 414 7.10 6.27 -23.94
CA ALA A 414 7.12 6.35 -22.48
C ALA A 414 8.54 6.57 -21.93
N GLU A 415 9.53 5.83 -22.42
CA GLU A 415 10.96 6.00 -22.10
C GLU A 415 11.43 7.42 -22.44
N GLU A 416 11.12 7.91 -23.64
CA GLU A 416 11.48 9.28 -24.05
C GLU A 416 10.84 10.33 -23.13
N LEU A 417 9.55 10.21 -22.84
CA LEU A 417 8.82 11.19 -22.03
C LEU A 417 9.26 11.19 -20.56
N THR A 418 9.53 10.03 -19.98
CA THR A 418 10.01 9.92 -18.60
C THR A 418 11.44 10.43 -18.45
N ALA A 419 12.31 10.19 -19.43
CA ALA A 419 13.65 10.80 -19.46
C ALA A 419 13.57 12.34 -19.57
N GLN A 420 12.74 12.86 -20.46
CA GLN A 420 12.50 14.32 -20.54
C GLN A 420 11.93 14.89 -19.22
N ARG A 421 11.09 14.12 -18.52
CA ARG A 421 10.53 14.54 -17.23
C ARG A 421 11.60 14.58 -16.13
N ALA A 422 12.55 13.64 -16.14
CA ALA A 422 13.72 13.67 -15.27
C ALA A 422 14.60 14.89 -15.56
N GLU A 423 14.85 15.21 -16.84
CA GLU A 423 15.64 16.38 -17.26
C GLU A 423 15.05 17.71 -16.79
N GLU A 424 13.72 17.84 -16.71
CA GLU A 424 13.06 19.03 -16.14
C GLU A 424 13.44 19.29 -14.68
N ARG A 425 13.94 18.26 -13.96
CA ARG A 425 14.38 18.38 -12.57
C ARG A 425 15.81 18.87 -12.43
N LEU A 426 16.56 19.06 -13.51
CA LEU A 426 17.92 19.58 -13.46
C LEU A 426 17.98 20.94 -12.74
N GLY A 427 18.85 21.02 -11.74
CA GLY A 427 19.01 22.20 -10.89
C GLY A 427 18.00 22.31 -9.75
N ALA A 428 16.96 21.47 -9.70
CA ALA A 428 16.01 21.43 -8.60
C ALA A 428 16.67 20.87 -7.33
N THR A 429 16.11 21.24 -6.17
CA THR A 429 16.48 20.67 -4.88
C THR A 429 15.46 19.61 -4.49
N VAL A 430 15.92 18.40 -4.25
CA VAL A 430 15.10 17.23 -3.91
C VAL A 430 15.48 16.69 -2.53
N ARG A 431 14.52 16.05 -1.85
CA ARG A 431 14.78 15.25 -0.65
C ARG A 431 14.94 13.81 -1.06
N VAL A 432 16.03 13.16 -0.67
CA VAL A 432 16.41 11.80 -1.05
C VAL A 432 16.53 10.97 0.21
N LEU A 433 15.79 9.87 0.31
CA LEU A 433 16.02 8.86 1.35
C LEU A 433 17.09 7.92 0.83
N VAL A 434 18.23 7.84 1.52
CA VAL A 434 19.30 6.89 1.21
C VAL A 434 18.79 5.49 1.51
N GLU A 435 18.87 4.59 0.53
CA GLU A 435 18.39 3.22 0.66
C GLU A 435 19.54 2.22 0.68
N ALA A 436 20.60 2.47 -0.09
CA ALA A 436 21.77 1.62 -0.14
C ALA A 436 23.07 2.43 -0.26
N VAL A 437 24.14 1.85 0.27
CA VAL A 437 25.52 2.29 0.08
C VAL A 437 26.28 1.05 -0.35
N ASP A 438 26.77 1.05 -1.59
CA ASP A 438 27.54 -0.07 -2.12
C ASP A 438 28.93 -0.07 -1.48
N GLU A 439 29.27 -1.16 -0.78
CA GLU A 439 30.52 -1.24 -0.02
C GLU A 439 31.77 -1.30 -0.91
N GLU A 440 31.65 -1.78 -2.15
CA GLU A 440 32.78 -1.98 -3.07
C GLU A 440 33.10 -0.69 -3.85
N THR A 441 32.06 -0.02 -4.35
CA THR A 441 32.15 1.15 -5.22
C THR A 441 32.00 2.46 -4.44
N GLY A 442 31.39 2.43 -3.26
CA GLY A 442 31.01 3.61 -2.49
C GLY A 442 29.85 4.39 -3.11
N GLU A 443 29.15 3.81 -4.10
CA GLU A 443 27.98 4.42 -4.71
C GLU A 443 26.84 4.51 -3.68
N VAL A 444 26.22 5.68 -3.59
CA VAL A 444 25.11 5.93 -2.67
C VAL A 444 23.85 6.13 -3.51
N THR A 445 22.87 5.24 -3.30
CA THR A 445 21.59 5.29 -3.99
C THR A 445 20.45 5.50 -3.02
N GLY A 446 19.41 6.15 -3.52
CA GLY A 446 18.21 6.45 -2.75
C GLY A 446 17.09 6.91 -3.65
N ARG A 447 15.96 7.32 -3.05
CA ARG A 447 14.79 7.77 -3.79
C ARG A 447 14.27 9.12 -3.33
N ALA A 448 13.92 9.94 -4.30
CA ALA A 448 13.31 11.23 -4.06
C ALA A 448 11.81 11.10 -3.75
N ASP A 449 11.21 12.16 -3.21
CA ASP A 449 9.77 12.17 -2.85
C ASP A 449 8.84 11.78 -4.02
N HIS A 450 9.25 12.03 -5.27
CA HIS A 450 8.47 11.72 -6.48
C HIS A 450 8.70 10.31 -7.04
N GLN A 451 9.65 9.54 -6.50
CA GLN A 451 10.00 8.19 -6.95
C GLN A 451 9.54 7.16 -5.92
N ALA A 452 8.77 6.16 -6.35
CA ALA A 452 8.42 5.02 -5.52
C ALA A 452 9.53 3.94 -5.53
N PRO A 453 9.62 3.13 -4.47
CA PRO A 453 10.48 1.95 -4.42
C PRO A 453 10.24 0.98 -5.57
N GLU A 454 11.33 0.39 -6.08
CA GLU A 454 11.42 -0.67 -7.10
C GLU A 454 10.86 -0.37 -8.50
N THR A 455 9.82 0.45 -8.62
CA THR A 455 9.05 0.59 -9.86
C THR A 455 9.36 1.84 -10.67
N ASP A 456 10.03 2.81 -10.07
CA ASP A 456 10.34 4.11 -10.66
C ASP A 456 11.87 4.27 -10.79
N GLY A 457 12.34 5.43 -11.22
CA GLY A 457 13.77 5.75 -11.21
C GLY A 457 14.35 5.88 -9.79
N GLN A 458 15.67 5.98 -9.71
CA GLN A 458 16.42 6.22 -8.48
C GLN A 458 17.20 7.54 -8.52
N VAL A 459 17.84 7.88 -7.41
CA VAL A 459 18.79 8.98 -7.30
C VAL A 459 20.15 8.42 -6.92
N VAL A 460 21.17 8.72 -7.71
CA VAL A 460 22.58 8.47 -7.40
C VAL A 460 23.18 9.75 -6.82
N LEU A 461 23.72 9.69 -5.61
CA LEU A 461 24.31 10.85 -4.92
C LEU A 461 25.81 10.96 -5.19
N THR A 462 26.26 12.10 -5.74
CA THR A 462 27.68 12.33 -6.12
C THR A 462 28.16 13.77 -5.83
N PRO A 463 29.45 13.98 -5.50
CA PRO A 463 30.37 13.06 -4.85
C PRO A 463 30.14 13.04 -3.33
N VAL A 464 30.43 11.91 -2.68
CA VAL A 464 30.40 11.80 -1.22
C VAL A 464 31.58 12.61 -0.66
N GLY A 465 31.33 13.85 -0.23
CA GLY A 465 32.34 14.69 0.41
C GLY A 465 32.64 14.27 1.85
N SER A 466 33.81 14.63 2.38
CA SER A 466 34.28 14.26 3.73
C SER A 466 33.48 14.86 4.90
N TRP A 467 32.39 15.59 4.62
CA TRP A 467 31.60 16.31 5.62
C TRP A 467 30.41 15.49 6.15
N TRP A 468 30.08 14.36 5.52
CA TRP A 468 29.04 13.45 5.99
C TRP A 468 29.39 12.00 5.67
N GLU A 469 28.80 11.08 6.44
CA GLU A 469 28.92 9.64 6.26
C GLU A 469 27.54 9.10 5.88
N PRO A 470 27.34 8.62 4.64
CA PRO A 470 26.05 8.14 4.19
C PRO A 470 25.70 6.81 4.88
N ALA A 471 24.44 6.68 5.30
CA ALA A 471 23.90 5.44 5.81
C ALA A 471 22.44 5.25 5.32
N PRO A 472 22.01 4.00 5.07
CA PRO A 472 20.61 3.71 4.80
C PRO A 472 19.67 4.31 5.87
N GLY A 473 18.57 4.91 5.42
CA GLY A 473 17.61 5.61 6.27
C GLY A 473 17.91 7.09 6.51
N MET A 474 19.04 7.62 6.02
CA MET A 474 19.29 9.06 6.09
C MET A 474 18.47 9.81 5.05
N LEU A 475 17.81 10.89 5.48
CA LEU A 475 17.11 11.81 4.59
C LEU A 475 18.04 12.99 4.25
N VAL A 476 18.35 13.15 2.96
CA VAL A 476 19.34 14.09 2.46
C VAL A 476 18.68 15.09 1.52
N THR A 477 18.97 16.37 1.70
CA THR A 477 18.63 17.38 0.71
C THR A 477 19.73 17.42 -0.34
N ALA A 478 19.40 17.23 -1.60
CA ALA A 478 20.36 17.18 -2.70
C ALA A 478 19.92 18.05 -3.88
N LYS A 479 20.88 18.56 -4.64
CA LYS A 479 20.64 19.30 -5.87
C LYS A 479 20.85 18.40 -7.07
N VAL A 480 19.84 18.29 -7.94
CA VAL A 480 19.97 17.50 -9.17
C VAL A 480 20.95 18.20 -10.12
N THR A 481 22.01 17.49 -10.53
CA THR A 481 23.09 17.98 -11.39
C THR A 481 23.12 17.30 -12.75
N GLY A 482 22.53 16.11 -12.86
CA GLY A 482 22.48 15.32 -14.08
C GLY A 482 21.33 14.32 -14.06
N THR A 483 21.15 13.61 -15.17
CA THR A 483 20.20 12.51 -15.32
C THR A 483 20.81 11.41 -16.19
N GLU A 484 20.39 10.18 -15.97
CA GLU A 484 20.67 9.03 -16.85
C GLU A 484 19.35 8.31 -17.13
N GLY A 485 18.74 8.60 -18.29
CA GLY A 485 17.37 8.19 -18.55
C GLY A 485 16.42 8.79 -17.50
N VAL A 486 15.77 7.93 -16.72
CA VAL A 486 14.84 8.32 -15.66
C VAL A 486 15.52 8.54 -14.29
N ASP A 487 16.78 8.11 -14.16
CA ASP A 487 17.54 8.22 -12.93
C ASP A 487 18.13 9.63 -12.78
N LEU A 488 18.19 10.11 -11.55
CA LEU A 488 18.75 11.42 -11.23
C LEU A 488 20.16 11.27 -10.66
N ILE A 489 21.05 12.18 -11.06
CA ILE A 489 22.35 12.36 -10.43
C ILE A 489 22.26 13.64 -9.60
N ALA A 490 22.55 13.57 -8.31
CA ALA A 490 22.38 14.72 -7.42
C ALA A 490 23.54 14.91 -6.44
N GLU A 491 23.86 16.17 -6.15
CA GLU A 491 24.89 16.56 -5.18
C GLU A 491 24.25 16.82 -3.80
N PRO A 492 24.69 16.13 -2.73
CA PRO A 492 24.15 16.35 -1.39
C PRO A 492 24.50 17.76 -0.90
N LEU A 493 23.49 18.48 -0.38
CA LEU A 493 23.61 19.83 0.18
C LEU A 493 23.59 19.84 1.71
N GLY A 494 22.95 18.85 2.32
CA GLY A 494 22.84 18.72 3.78
C GLY A 494 21.95 17.55 4.21
N VAL A 495 22.22 17.01 5.39
CA VAL A 495 21.39 15.97 6.02
C VAL A 495 20.23 16.63 6.74
N GLN A 496 19.00 16.15 6.54
CA GLN A 496 17.85 16.63 7.28
C GLN A 496 17.84 16.02 8.69
N GLU A 497 17.53 16.84 9.69
CA GLU A 497 17.22 16.30 11.02
C GLU A 497 15.85 15.59 10.96
N PRO A 498 15.68 14.48 11.72
CA PRO A 498 14.43 13.74 11.79
C PRO A 498 13.23 14.64 12.09
N VAL A 499 12.08 14.45 11.43
CA VAL A 499 10.87 15.27 11.66
C VAL A 499 10.41 15.22 13.12
N GLY A 500 10.71 14.14 13.85
CA GLY A 500 10.41 13.95 15.28
C GLY A 500 11.36 14.65 16.27
N ALA A 501 12.43 15.30 15.81
CA ALA A 501 13.37 16.03 16.67
C ALA A 501 12.96 17.49 16.96
N ARG A 502 11.72 17.88 16.66
CA ARG A 502 11.20 19.19 17.09
C ARG A 502 11.13 19.19 18.62
N GLU A 503 12.03 19.94 19.25
CA GLU A 503 11.97 20.22 20.69
C GLU A 503 10.52 20.61 21.05
N PRO A 504 9.96 20.10 22.17
CA PRO A 504 8.65 20.56 22.62
C PRO A 504 8.72 22.08 22.73
N GLU A 505 7.80 22.78 22.06
CA GLU A 505 7.69 24.23 22.12
C GLU A 505 7.90 24.67 23.57
N ARG A 506 9.00 25.38 23.84
CA ARG A 506 9.21 25.97 25.15
C ARG A 506 7.98 26.81 25.44
N GLU A 507 7.25 26.44 26.48
CA GLU A 507 6.14 27.24 27.00
C GLU A 507 6.59 28.71 27.01
N PRO A 508 5.79 29.63 26.43
CA PRO A 508 6.11 31.04 26.49
C PRO A 508 6.22 31.39 27.97
N ALA A 509 7.39 31.90 28.37
CA ALA A 509 7.70 32.27 29.75
C ALA A 509 6.53 33.09 30.33
N GLY A 510 5.72 32.41 31.15
CA GLY A 510 4.54 32.96 31.78
C GLY A 510 4.92 34.18 32.59
N ALA A 511 4.20 35.27 32.33
CA ALA A 511 4.30 36.53 33.04
C ALA A 511 4.33 36.29 34.56
N ARG A 512 5.35 36.84 35.22
CA ARG A 512 5.37 36.99 36.67
C ARG A 512 4.15 37.81 37.11
N GLU A 513 3.21 37.17 37.79
CA GLU A 513 2.25 37.88 38.64
C GLU A 513 3.00 38.55 39.81
N PRO A 514 2.59 39.76 40.24
CA PRO A 514 3.26 40.47 41.31
C PRO A 514 2.91 39.90 42.68
N ALA A 515 3.91 39.95 43.56
CA ALA A 515 3.87 39.47 44.93
C ALA A 515 2.68 40.00 45.75
N GLY A 516 1.85 39.08 46.25
CA GLY A 516 0.94 39.34 47.36
C GLY A 516 1.70 39.27 48.67
N GLY A 517 1.95 40.43 49.28
CA GLY A 517 2.46 40.54 50.65
C GLY A 517 1.41 40.09 51.66
N GLN A 518 1.82 39.19 52.56
CA GLN A 518 1.11 38.93 53.81
C GLN A 518 1.76 39.77 54.90
N ASP A 519 0.94 40.55 55.62
CA ASP A 519 1.17 40.84 57.03
C ASP A 519 -0.17 40.74 57.78
N PRO A 520 -0.21 40.27 59.04
CA PRO A 520 -1.42 39.83 59.72
C PRO A 520 -1.92 40.85 60.77
N ALA A 521 -3.24 40.95 60.98
CA ALA A 521 -3.86 41.28 62.28
C ALA A 521 -5.40 41.42 62.25
N GLY A 522 -6.05 40.90 63.29
CA GLY A 522 -7.22 41.51 63.97
C GLY A 522 -8.59 41.37 63.27
N ALA A 523 -9.48 40.47 63.69
CA ALA A 523 -10.38 40.57 64.85
C ALA A 523 -11.58 41.53 64.69
N ARG A 524 -12.79 40.93 64.70
CA ARG A 524 -14.10 41.41 65.21
C ARG A 524 -14.83 42.54 64.46
N ASP A 525 -16.05 42.24 64.00
CA ASP A 525 -17.34 42.61 64.62
C ASP A 525 -18.43 43.05 63.62
N SER A 526 -19.66 42.61 63.94
CA SER A 526 -20.99 43.23 63.74
C SER A 526 -21.55 43.66 62.38
N GLY A 527 -22.74 43.09 62.09
CA GLY A 527 -23.94 43.78 61.56
C GLY A 527 -24.00 44.04 60.06
N ASP A 528 -25.15 44.18 59.39
CA ASP A 528 -26.58 44.04 59.68
C ASP A 528 -27.30 44.35 58.34
N SER A 529 -28.53 43.84 58.17
CA SER A 529 -29.60 44.30 57.25
C SER A 529 -29.35 44.23 55.73
N GLY A 530 -30.18 43.51 54.96
CA GLY A 530 -31.53 43.91 54.52
C GLY A 530 -31.44 44.32 53.05
N ASP A 531 -32.39 44.16 52.13
CA ASP A 531 -33.79 43.77 52.15
C ASP A 531 -34.20 43.53 50.67
N SER A 532 -35.32 42.83 50.49
CA SER A 532 -36.26 42.60 49.36
C SER A 532 -36.35 43.65 48.21
N GLY A 533 -36.98 43.40 47.06
CA GLY A 533 -37.98 42.40 46.66
C GLY A 533 -38.13 42.36 45.12
N ASP A 534 -38.79 41.33 44.58
CA ASP A 534 -40.19 41.33 44.09
C ASP A 534 -40.26 41.58 42.56
N LEU A 535 -41.15 41.01 41.73
CA LEU A 535 -42.09 39.87 41.73
C LEU A 535 -42.76 39.87 40.32
N ARG A 536 -43.18 38.69 39.83
CA ARG A 536 -44.27 38.41 38.84
C ARG A 536 -44.04 38.82 37.37
N GLY A 537 -44.48 38.09 36.35
CA GLY A 537 -45.23 36.82 36.25
C GLY A 537 -45.95 36.69 34.89
N SER A 538 -46.15 35.43 34.44
CA SER A 538 -47.24 34.95 33.53
C SER A 538 -47.28 35.52 32.08
N SER A 539 -47.84 34.91 31.02
CA SER A 539 -48.42 33.60 30.67
C SER A 539 -49.03 33.73 29.25
N GLY A 540 -49.06 32.65 28.47
CA GLY A 540 -49.98 32.42 27.32
C GLY A 540 -49.60 33.10 26.00
N GLY A 541 -49.83 32.55 24.80
CA GLY A 541 -50.56 31.37 24.33
C GLY A 541 -51.16 31.66 22.94
N ARG A 542 -51.33 30.60 22.11
CA ARG A 542 -52.13 30.48 20.86
C ARG A 542 -51.48 31.01 19.56
N ASP A 543 -51.20 30.14 18.59
CA ASP A 543 -52.10 29.56 17.55
C ASP A 543 -52.60 30.59 16.52
N THR A 544 -52.21 30.42 15.25
CA THR A 544 -53.13 30.22 14.10
C THR A 544 -52.36 30.08 12.77
N ALA A 545 -52.76 29.07 12.00
CA ALA A 545 -52.44 28.88 10.59
C ALA A 545 -53.19 29.90 9.70
N VAL A 546 -52.80 30.03 8.41
CA VAL A 546 -53.68 30.18 7.22
C VAL A 546 -52.87 30.39 5.92
N THR A 547 -52.90 29.36 5.07
CA THR A 547 -53.10 29.26 3.59
C THR A 547 -52.50 30.22 2.54
N GLY A 548 -52.14 29.61 1.39
CA GLY A 548 -52.27 30.14 0.01
C GLY A 548 -51.08 29.73 -0.90
N ASN A 549 -51.08 28.61 -1.63
CA ASN A 549 -51.76 28.22 -2.88
C ASN A 549 -51.29 28.90 -4.20
N THR A 550 -51.19 28.06 -5.25
CA THR A 550 -51.03 28.27 -6.72
C THR A 550 -49.59 28.49 -7.22
N GLY A 551 -49.11 27.90 -8.32
CA GLY A 551 -49.73 27.09 -9.38
C GLY A 551 -48.68 26.53 -10.37
N ARG A 552 -49.15 25.62 -11.23
CA ARG A 552 -48.43 24.79 -12.23
C ARG A 552 -47.79 25.59 -13.37
N GLY A 553 -46.80 24.97 -14.03
CA GLY A 553 -46.40 25.26 -15.41
C GLY A 553 -45.48 24.17 -15.98
N ASP A 554 -46.03 23.33 -16.86
CA ASP A 554 -45.31 22.37 -17.72
C ASP A 554 -44.43 23.09 -18.77
N GLY A 555 -43.33 22.46 -19.19
CA GLY A 555 -42.50 22.96 -20.30
C GLY A 555 -41.47 21.93 -20.78
N VAL A 556 -41.70 21.45 -22.00
CA VAL A 556 -41.00 20.37 -22.73
C VAL A 556 -39.68 20.82 -23.35
N GLY A 557 -38.68 19.91 -23.37
CA GLY A 557 -37.84 19.64 -24.55
C GLY A 557 -36.49 20.36 -24.68
N ARG A 558 -35.39 19.62 -24.42
CA ARG A 558 -34.43 19.13 -25.42
C ARG A 558 -33.42 18.20 -24.77
#